data_AF-S8ECB0-F1
#
_entry.id   AF-S8ECB0-F1
#
_cell.length_a   1.000
_cell.length_b   1.000
_cell.length_c   1.000
_cell.angle_alpha   90.00
_cell.angle_beta   90.00
_cell.angle_gamma   90.00
#
_symmetry.space_group_name_H-M   'P 1'
#
loop_
_entity.id
_entity.type
_entity.pdbx_description
1 polymer ?
#
loop_
_entity_poly.entity_id
_entity_poly.type
_entity_poly.pdbx_seq_one_letter_code
_entity_poly.pdbx_strand_id
1 'polypeptide(L)'
;GNFVLLLCLLLLLYLESELGPCCASIQSHGRITPSFAASQMSYVDNNGLFLLSNRSNFGFGFVTTAADVTQFLLVVIHVSTSTVVWTGNRGSPVRDGDTFVFDDTGNAYLDRSGTRIWVTNTSNRGVSSMELLESGNLVLVGADGSSIWQSFSNPTDTLLSNQAFSQGMKLTSDVGVNNLSYSLEIIRSGDMILSADFHPHQPYWSIGSDNRITINKGGGIVSYAYLVSNSWKFYDTNATLLWELIFSDDTNSTAIWAAVLGSNGVISFSVLTGSSSISSKTTIPQDPCGRPAACDPGSVCNAQIQCQCPSTIPSCNLMNFLSCNDSASVELVVGGNDISYSPLRFVGPSSKTTLDGCVNSCLNNCSCGAMFYQKSSGNCYLFNEIGSLEKSGNGDSFVSYIKITSSAGGGGTHQKNKSAFPFAVVVIVFVAIVILSALVSIGIRLYRNGKKPPPLSEAAAKGDDDSSEEDNFLVEGLSGMPIRFSYGDLETATNGFSIKLGQGGFGSVYSGKLRDGSPVAVKKLEGVGQGKKEFRAEVSIIGSIHHHHLVRLRGFCAEAAHRLLVYEYMANGSLDRWLFKKGKGGGGGGESMLDWETR
;
A
#
# COMPACT_ATOMS: atom_id res chain seq x y z
N GLY A 1 38.90 -29.86 -44.59
CA GLY A 1 37.66 -29.25 -45.09
C GLY A 1 36.45 -29.84 -44.40
N ASN A 2 36.05 -31.06 -44.77
CA ASN A 2 34.75 -31.63 -44.38
C ASN A 2 34.57 -31.98 -42.89
N PHE A 3 35.64 -32.28 -42.16
CA PHE A 3 35.52 -32.66 -40.74
C PHE A 3 35.22 -31.47 -39.82
N VAL A 4 35.79 -30.29 -40.12
CA VAL A 4 35.53 -29.05 -39.37
C VAL A 4 34.12 -28.54 -39.64
N LEU A 5 33.64 -28.67 -40.89
CA LEU A 5 32.26 -28.30 -41.24
C LEU A 5 31.23 -29.17 -40.51
N LEU A 6 31.50 -30.48 -40.39
CA LEU A 6 30.62 -31.41 -39.67
C LEU A 6 30.60 -31.13 -38.16
N LEU A 7 31.75 -30.77 -37.58
CA LEU A 7 31.85 -30.41 -36.16
C LEU A 7 31.12 -29.10 -35.87
N CYS A 8 31.22 -28.10 -36.76
CA CYS A 8 30.47 -26.84 -36.63
C CYS A 8 28.96 -27.05 -36.78
N LEU A 9 28.52 -27.93 -37.67
CA LEU A 9 27.10 -28.28 -37.84
C LEU A 9 26.55 -29.00 -36.60
N LEU A 10 27.33 -29.92 -36.02
CA LEU A 10 26.97 -30.60 -34.78
C LEU A 10 26.97 -29.64 -33.59
N LEU A 11 27.90 -28.67 -33.53
CA LEU A 11 27.90 -27.62 -32.51
C LEU A 11 26.71 -26.67 -32.66
N LEU A 12 26.32 -26.31 -33.89
CA LEU A 12 25.14 -25.48 -34.16
C LEU A 12 23.84 -26.21 -33.78
N LEU A 13 23.72 -27.49 -34.10
CA LEU A 13 22.58 -28.31 -33.68
C LEU A 13 22.54 -28.54 -32.16
N TYR A 14 23.71 -28.63 -31.52
CA TYR A 14 23.82 -28.71 -30.05
C TYR A 14 23.45 -27.38 -29.39
N LEU A 15 23.89 -26.26 -29.96
CA LEU A 15 23.52 -24.90 -29.52
C LEU A 15 22.01 -24.65 -29.73
N GLU A 16 21.39 -25.15 -30.79
CA GLU A 16 19.93 -25.11 -30.98
C GLU A 16 19.16 -26.01 -30.01
N SER A 17 19.81 -27.02 -29.42
CA SER A 17 19.19 -27.89 -28.40
C SER A 17 19.31 -27.36 -26.96
N GLU A 18 20.29 -26.49 -26.69
CA GLU A 18 20.54 -25.85 -25.39
C GLU A 18 19.95 -24.43 -25.32
N LEU A 19 19.88 -23.71 -26.44
CA LEU A 19 19.00 -22.56 -26.58
C LEU A 19 17.61 -23.06 -26.95
N GLY A 20 16.81 -23.38 -25.93
CA GLY A 20 15.37 -23.44 -26.13
C GLY A 20 14.96 -22.17 -26.90
N PRO A 21 14.08 -22.28 -27.92
CA PRO A 21 13.57 -21.09 -28.59
C PRO A 21 13.15 -20.10 -27.51
N CYS A 22 13.50 -18.82 -27.66
CA CYS A 22 12.79 -17.75 -26.96
C CYS A 22 11.33 -17.80 -27.45
N CYS A 23 10.59 -18.80 -27.01
CA CYS A 23 9.16 -18.85 -27.11
C CYS A 23 8.70 -17.65 -26.32
N ALA A 24 8.29 -16.60 -27.01
CA ALA A 24 7.40 -15.63 -26.40
C ALA A 24 6.29 -16.45 -25.73
N SER A 25 6.27 -16.41 -24.39
CA SER A 25 5.33 -17.20 -23.61
C SER A 25 3.92 -16.82 -24.03
N ILE A 26 3.15 -17.78 -24.54
CA ILE A 26 1.79 -17.52 -25.02
C ILE A 26 0.85 -17.54 -23.81
N GLN A 27 0.11 -16.46 -23.60
CA GLN A 27 -0.93 -16.42 -22.58
C GLN A 27 -2.08 -17.35 -22.96
N SER A 28 -2.57 -18.12 -22.00
CA SER A 28 -3.77 -18.93 -22.17
C SER A 28 -5.01 -18.08 -21.95
N HIS A 29 -6.09 -18.35 -22.68
CA HIS A 29 -7.38 -17.67 -22.51
C HIS A 29 -8.45 -18.66 -22.06
N GLY A 30 -9.21 -18.27 -21.04
CA GLY A 30 -10.31 -19.03 -20.47
C GLY A 30 -9.87 -20.18 -19.58
N ARG A 31 -8.94 -21.04 -20.06
CA ARG A 31 -8.53 -22.26 -19.35
C ARG A 31 -7.09 -22.71 -19.61
N ILE A 32 -6.55 -23.46 -18.65
CA ILE A 32 -5.34 -24.30 -18.77
C ILE A 32 -5.65 -25.74 -18.33
N THR A 33 -4.87 -26.70 -18.83
CA THR A 33 -4.96 -28.12 -18.46
C THR A 33 -3.80 -28.51 -17.54
N PRO A 34 -3.90 -29.66 -16.83
CA PRO A 34 -2.78 -30.29 -16.15
C PRO A 34 -1.52 -30.41 -17.04
N SER A 35 -0.36 -30.61 -16.43
CA SER A 35 0.96 -30.48 -17.06
C SER A 35 1.32 -29.04 -17.44
N PHE A 36 0.91 -28.07 -16.61
CA PHE A 36 1.23 -26.65 -16.82
C PHE A 36 2.16 -26.14 -15.71
N ALA A 37 3.15 -25.33 -16.09
CA ALA A 37 4.03 -24.63 -15.16
C ALA A 37 4.29 -23.21 -15.64
N ALA A 38 4.38 -22.27 -14.70
CA ALA A 38 4.67 -20.87 -14.98
C ALA A 38 5.48 -20.26 -13.84
N SER A 39 6.47 -19.43 -14.18
CA SER A 39 7.15 -18.51 -13.26
C SER A 39 6.96 -17.08 -13.73
N GLN A 40 7.26 -16.11 -12.87
CA GLN A 40 7.23 -14.71 -13.28
C GLN A 40 8.18 -14.44 -14.46
N MET A 41 9.40 -15.01 -14.42
CA MET A 41 10.37 -14.85 -15.50
C MET A 41 9.88 -15.41 -16.83
N SER A 42 9.19 -16.55 -16.81
CA SER A 42 8.68 -17.16 -18.03
C SER A 42 7.61 -16.31 -18.72
N TYR A 43 6.91 -15.44 -17.99
CA TYR A 43 5.83 -14.58 -18.53
C TYR A 43 6.13 -13.08 -18.39
N VAL A 44 7.39 -12.68 -18.31
CA VAL A 44 7.79 -11.28 -18.06
C VAL A 44 7.26 -10.32 -19.14
N ASP A 45 7.27 -10.74 -20.41
CA ASP A 45 6.75 -9.96 -21.55
C ASP A 45 5.23 -9.74 -21.47
N ASN A 46 4.54 -10.56 -20.68
CA ASN A 46 3.10 -10.49 -20.43
C ASN A 46 2.78 -9.93 -19.03
N ASN A 47 3.69 -9.14 -18.45
CA ASN A 47 3.58 -8.62 -17.09
C ASN A 47 3.36 -9.71 -16.03
N GLY A 48 3.90 -10.92 -16.24
CA GLY A 48 3.75 -12.07 -15.34
C GLY A 48 2.41 -12.81 -15.43
N LEU A 49 1.48 -12.39 -16.30
CA LEU A 49 0.17 -13.01 -16.46
C LEU A 49 0.23 -14.17 -17.46
N PHE A 50 -0.27 -15.34 -17.07
CA PHE A 50 -0.24 -16.54 -17.91
C PHE A 50 -1.62 -17.10 -18.27
N LEU A 51 -2.67 -16.74 -17.53
CA LEU A 51 -4.05 -17.13 -17.83
C LEU A 51 -4.97 -15.91 -17.78
N LEU A 52 -5.63 -15.58 -18.89
CA LEU A 52 -6.62 -14.51 -18.98
C LEU A 52 -8.02 -15.09 -19.04
N SER A 53 -9.02 -14.33 -18.59
CA SER A 53 -10.42 -14.66 -18.85
C SER A 53 -10.71 -14.55 -20.37
N ASN A 54 -11.81 -15.12 -20.86
CA ASN A 54 -12.10 -15.15 -22.31
C ASN A 54 -12.11 -13.76 -22.97
N ARG A 55 -12.56 -12.73 -22.26
CA ARG A 55 -12.56 -11.33 -22.71
C ARG A 55 -11.43 -10.49 -22.08
N SER A 56 -10.49 -11.13 -21.39
CA SER A 56 -9.34 -10.50 -20.74
C SER A 56 -9.70 -9.42 -19.71
N ASN A 57 -10.88 -9.52 -19.08
CA ASN A 57 -11.25 -8.62 -17.97
C ASN A 57 -10.44 -8.95 -16.72
N PHE A 58 -10.18 -10.24 -16.51
CA PHE A 58 -9.35 -10.74 -15.41
C PHE A 58 -8.14 -11.49 -15.94
N GLY A 59 -7.06 -11.46 -15.17
CA GLY A 59 -5.84 -12.21 -15.43
C GLY A 59 -5.33 -12.89 -14.18
N PHE A 60 -4.73 -14.06 -14.35
CA PHE A 60 -4.10 -14.85 -13.31
C PHE A 60 -2.60 -15.00 -13.62
N GLY A 61 -1.77 -14.73 -12.61
CA GLY A 61 -0.33 -14.79 -12.76
C GLY A 61 0.42 -14.09 -11.63
N PHE A 62 1.62 -13.61 -11.92
CA PHE A 62 2.52 -13.01 -10.94
C PHE A 62 2.55 -11.49 -11.04
N VAL A 63 2.44 -10.81 -9.90
CA VAL A 63 2.65 -9.35 -9.78
C VAL A 63 3.71 -9.05 -8.73
N THR A 64 4.48 -7.98 -8.94
CA THR A 64 5.49 -7.52 -7.98
C THR A 64 4.85 -7.01 -6.69
N THR A 65 5.48 -7.25 -5.55
CA THR A 65 5.08 -6.61 -4.30
C THR A 65 5.44 -5.12 -4.29
N ALA A 66 4.70 -4.32 -3.53
CA ALA A 66 5.01 -2.89 -3.37
C ALA A 66 6.30 -2.64 -2.57
N ALA A 67 6.65 -3.57 -1.67
CA ALA A 67 7.80 -3.45 -0.78
C ALA A 67 9.13 -3.85 -1.47
N ASP A 68 9.08 -4.82 -2.39
CA ASP A 68 10.26 -5.39 -3.04
C ASP A 68 9.93 -5.84 -4.47
N VAL A 69 10.60 -5.23 -5.45
CA VAL A 69 10.41 -5.51 -6.88
C VAL A 69 10.93 -6.90 -7.30
N THR A 70 11.72 -7.55 -6.45
CA THR A 70 12.21 -8.92 -6.66
C THR A 70 11.29 -9.98 -6.06
N GLN A 71 10.24 -9.55 -5.36
CA GLN A 71 9.25 -10.42 -4.75
C GLN A 71 7.93 -10.34 -5.49
N PHE A 72 7.28 -11.49 -5.65
CA PHE A 72 6.06 -11.64 -6.43
C PHE A 72 4.94 -12.36 -5.67
N LEU A 73 3.72 -11.97 -5.99
CA LEU A 73 2.48 -12.58 -5.54
C LEU A 73 1.79 -13.25 -6.72
N LEU A 74 1.31 -14.47 -6.51
CA LEU A 74 0.39 -15.16 -7.39
C LEU A 74 -1.01 -14.62 -7.14
N VAL A 75 -1.60 -13.99 -8.14
CA VAL A 75 -2.81 -13.18 -7.99
C VAL A 75 -3.80 -13.41 -9.13
N VAL A 76 -5.08 -13.13 -8.84
CA VAL A 76 -6.05 -12.74 -9.87
C VAL A 76 -6.15 -11.21 -9.83
N ILE A 77 -6.03 -10.57 -10.98
CA ILE A 77 -6.18 -9.13 -11.14
C ILE A 77 -7.30 -8.79 -12.11
N HIS A 78 -7.95 -7.66 -11.88
CA HIS A 78 -8.70 -6.98 -12.92
C HIS A 78 -7.73 -6.23 -13.83
N VAL A 79 -7.58 -6.70 -15.06
CA VAL A 79 -6.46 -6.36 -15.96
C VAL A 79 -6.39 -4.86 -16.22
N SER A 80 -7.54 -4.25 -16.50
CA SER A 80 -7.59 -2.89 -17.00
C SER A 80 -7.37 -1.82 -15.92
N THR A 81 -7.66 -2.13 -14.65
CA THR A 81 -7.38 -1.27 -13.49
C THR A 81 -6.13 -1.68 -12.73
N SER A 82 -5.52 -2.82 -13.07
CA SER A 82 -4.42 -3.46 -12.32
C SER A 82 -4.78 -3.73 -10.84
N THR A 83 -6.07 -3.86 -10.52
CA THR A 83 -6.53 -4.13 -9.15
C THR A 83 -6.38 -5.61 -8.85
N VAL A 84 -5.60 -5.95 -7.82
CA VAL A 84 -5.55 -7.32 -7.29
C VAL A 84 -6.86 -7.63 -6.58
N VAL A 85 -7.52 -8.72 -6.97
CA VAL A 85 -8.83 -9.15 -6.42
C VAL A 85 -8.75 -10.47 -5.65
N TRP A 86 -7.65 -11.21 -5.80
CA TRP A 86 -7.36 -12.42 -5.06
C TRP A 86 -5.86 -12.71 -5.04
N THR A 87 -5.33 -13.25 -3.95
CA THR A 87 -3.90 -13.59 -3.79
C THR A 87 -3.70 -14.98 -3.20
N GLY A 88 -2.83 -15.80 -3.77
CA GLY A 88 -2.51 -17.14 -3.26
C GLY A 88 -1.50 -17.15 -2.11
N ASN A 89 -0.46 -16.31 -2.18
CA ASN A 89 0.72 -16.39 -1.31
C ASN A 89 1.05 -15.09 -0.57
N ARG A 90 0.03 -14.37 -0.11
CA ARG A 90 0.15 -13.02 0.48
C ARG A 90 1.21 -12.91 1.59
N GLY A 91 1.23 -13.88 2.52
CA GLY A 91 2.20 -13.93 3.62
C GLY A 91 3.54 -14.57 3.28
N SER A 92 3.75 -14.98 2.03
CA SER A 92 4.98 -15.63 1.57
C SER A 92 5.28 -15.30 0.11
N PRO A 93 5.71 -14.06 -0.21
CA PRO A 93 6.06 -13.65 -1.57
C PRO A 93 7.21 -14.48 -2.16
N VAL A 94 7.08 -14.87 -3.43
CA VAL A 94 8.05 -15.71 -4.17
C VAL A 94 9.07 -14.88 -4.95
N ARG A 95 10.11 -15.53 -5.48
CA ARG A 95 11.11 -14.90 -6.35
C ARG A 95 10.93 -15.30 -7.82
N ASP A 96 11.73 -14.69 -8.67
CA ASP A 96 11.75 -14.80 -10.13
C ASP A 96 11.84 -16.25 -10.67
N GLY A 97 12.61 -17.11 -9.98
CA GLY A 97 12.77 -18.53 -10.33
C GLY A 97 11.75 -19.50 -9.71
N ASP A 98 10.88 -19.05 -8.82
CA ASP A 98 9.85 -19.90 -8.18
C ASP A 98 8.68 -20.15 -9.15
N THR A 99 8.08 -21.34 -9.09
CA THR A 99 7.15 -21.82 -10.13
C THR A 99 5.77 -22.14 -9.58
N PHE A 100 4.74 -21.60 -10.21
CA PHE A 100 3.39 -22.15 -10.16
C PHE A 100 3.33 -23.43 -11.00
N VAL A 101 2.72 -24.48 -10.46
CA VAL A 101 2.58 -25.78 -11.11
C VAL A 101 1.14 -26.25 -11.00
N PHE A 102 0.57 -26.68 -12.13
CA PHE A 102 -0.68 -27.43 -12.21
C PHE A 102 -0.36 -28.82 -12.76
N ASP A 103 -0.24 -29.79 -11.85
CA ASP A 103 0.29 -31.13 -12.13
C ASP A 103 -0.76 -32.08 -12.70
N ASP A 104 -0.29 -33.23 -13.22
CA ASP A 104 -1.13 -34.28 -13.80
C ASP A 104 -2.10 -34.94 -12.82
N THR A 105 -1.90 -34.75 -11.51
CA THR A 105 -2.85 -35.23 -10.50
C THR A 105 -4.06 -34.31 -10.38
N GLY A 106 -4.04 -33.16 -11.07
CA GLY A 106 -5.07 -32.14 -10.97
C GLY A 106 -4.87 -31.20 -9.77
N ASN A 107 -3.65 -31.13 -9.22
CA ASN A 107 -3.32 -30.27 -8.10
C ASN A 107 -2.58 -29.02 -8.58
N ALA A 108 -2.97 -27.86 -8.06
CA ALA A 108 -2.29 -26.61 -8.32
C ALA A 108 -1.56 -26.14 -7.06
N TYR A 109 -0.30 -25.77 -7.21
CA TYR A 109 0.53 -25.30 -6.11
C TYR A 109 1.59 -24.30 -6.56
N LEU A 110 2.11 -23.55 -5.60
CA LEU A 110 3.24 -22.65 -5.79
C LEU A 110 4.46 -23.25 -5.08
N ASP A 111 5.51 -23.52 -5.85
CA ASP A 111 6.74 -24.12 -5.39
C ASP A 111 7.85 -23.06 -5.24
N ARG A 112 8.47 -23.04 -4.06
CA ARG A 112 9.68 -22.28 -3.77
C ARG A 112 10.79 -23.24 -3.42
N SER A 113 11.69 -23.49 -4.36
CA SER A 113 12.87 -24.35 -4.14
C SER A 113 12.52 -25.71 -3.50
N GLY A 114 11.43 -26.35 -3.95
CA GLY A 114 10.93 -27.63 -3.44
C GLY A 114 9.99 -27.53 -2.23
N THR A 115 9.74 -26.33 -1.71
CA THR A 115 8.75 -26.08 -0.63
C THR A 115 7.46 -25.55 -1.22
N ARG A 116 6.35 -26.25 -0.97
CA ARG A 116 5.01 -25.82 -1.38
C ARG A 116 4.49 -24.76 -0.41
N ILE A 117 4.37 -23.51 -0.87
CA ILE A 117 3.91 -22.39 -0.04
C ILE A 117 2.43 -22.08 -0.20
N TRP A 118 1.81 -22.57 -1.28
CA TRP A 118 0.37 -22.50 -1.53
C TRP A 118 -0.05 -23.74 -2.31
N VAL A 119 -1.24 -24.27 -2.02
CA VAL A 119 -1.76 -25.51 -2.65
C VAL A 119 -3.28 -25.56 -2.61
N THR A 120 -3.91 -26.10 -3.66
CA THR A 120 -5.38 -26.28 -3.76
C THR A 120 -5.88 -27.53 -3.04
N ASN A 121 -5.01 -28.50 -2.77
CA ASN A 121 -5.34 -29.82 -2.19
C ASN A 121 -6.34 -30.61 -3.03
N THR A 122 -6.17 -30.58 -4.36
CA THR A 122 -7.09 -31.22 -5.33
C THR A 122 -6.51 -32.45 -6.01
N SER A 123 -5.33 -32.92 -5.58
CA SER A 123 -4.69 -34.14 -6.10
C SER A 123 -5.67 -35.32 -6.16
N ASN A 124 -5.76 -35.95 -7.33
CA ASN A 124 -6.58 -37.14 -7.61
C ASN A 124 -8.08 -36.95 -7.35
N ARG A 125 -8.58 -35.70 -7.34
CA ARG A 125 -10.02 -35.41 -7.23
C ARG A 125 -10.75 -35.32 -8.57
N GLY A 126 -10.08 -35.69 -9.67
CA GLY A 126 -10.67 -35.71 -11.01
C GLY A 126 -10.72 -34.35 -11.72
N VAL A 127 -9.85 -33.41 -11.33
CA VAL A 127 -9.74 -32.10 -12.00
C VAL A 127 -9.24 -32.30 -13.44
N SER A 128 -9.94 -31.72 -14.41
CA SER A 128 -9.58 -31.74 -15.83
C SER A 128 -9.04 -30.41 -16.35
N SER A 129 -9.44 -29.28 -15.76
CA SER A 129 -9.03 -27.94 -16.19
C SER A 129 -9.03 -26.96 -15.04
N MET A 130 -8.23 -25.89 -15.18
CA MET A 130 -8.34 -24.67 -14.40
C MET A 130 -8.85 -23.56 -15.31
N GLU A 131 -9.92 -22.88 -14.90
CA GLU A 131 -10.61 -21.88 -15.72
C GLU A 131 -10.71 -20.55 -14.98
N LEU A 132 -10.43 -19.44 -15.68
CA LEU A 132 -10.61 -18.09 -15.16
C LEU A 132 -11.88 -17.50 -15.76
N LEU A 133 -12.91 -17.36 -14.93
CA LEU A 133 -14.22 -16.87 -15.35
C LEU A 133 -14.23 -15.35 -15.49
N GLU A 134 -15.19 -14.84 -16.26
CA GLU A 134 -15.44 -13.41 -16.46
C GLU A 134 -15.87 -12.67 -15.18
N SER A 135 -16.20 -13.40 -14.11
CA SER A 135 -16.44 -12.84 -12.79
C SER A 135 -15.16 -12.58 -11.99
N GLY A 136 -14.00 -13.05 -12.46
CA GLY A 136 -12.75 -13.09 -11.70
C GLY A 136 -12.59 -14.33 -10.82
N ASN A 137 -13.56 -15.27 -10.86
CA ASN A 137 -13.46 -16.54 -10.14
C ASN A 137 -12.52 -17.50 -10.89
N LEU A 138 -11.48 -17.97 -10.22
CA LEU A 138 -10.57 -19.00 -10.70
C LEU A 138 -11.07 -20.35 -10.18
N VAL A 139 -11.43 -21.26 -11.09
CA VAL A 139 -12.09 -22.53 -10.75
C VAL A 139 -11.27 -23.72 -11.25
N LEU A 140 -11.15 -24.78 -10.45
CA LEU A 140 -10.68 -26.08 -10.90
C LEU A 140 -11.91 -26.95 -11.15
N VAL A 141 -12.07 -27.40 -12.39
CA VAL A 141 -13.28 -28.07 -12.87
C VAL A 141 -12.98 -29.54 -13.15
N GLY A 142 -13.90 -30.42 -12.78
CA GLY A 142 -13.86 -31.84 -13.14
C GLY A 142 -14.34 -32.11 -14.57
N ALA A 143 -14.09 -33.32 -15.07
CA ALA A 143 -14.49 -33.71 -16.43
C ALA A 143 -16.02 -33.67 -16.66
N ASP A 144 -16.80 -33.74 -15.60
CA ASP A 144 -18.26 -33.62 -15.59
C ASP A 144 -18.76 -32.17 -15.50
N GLY A 145 -17.85 -31.19 -15.44
CA GLY A 145 -18.16 -29.77 -15.26
C GLY A 145 -18.37 -29.35 -13.81
N SER A 146 -18.19 -30.25 -12.83
CA SER A 146 -18.31 -29.91 -11.42
C SER A 146 -17.16 -29.00 -10.96
N SER A 147 -17.47 -28.00 -10.12
CA SER A 147 -16.45 -27.16 -9.49
C SER A 147 -15.85 -27.88 -8.30
N ILE A 148 -14.57 -28.26 -8.38
CA ILE A 148 -13.83 -28.99 -7.33
C ILE A 148 -13.16 -28.02 -6.35
N TRP A 149 -12.69 -26.88 -6.86
CA TRP A 149 -12.12 -25.79 -6.06
C TRP A 149 -12.39 -24.45 -6.74
N GLN A 150 -12.54 -23.39 -5.96
CA GLN A 150 -12.69 -22.05 -6.49
C GLN A 150 -12.09 -20.96 -5.58
N SER A 151 -11.55 -19.90 -6.19
CA SER A 151 -10.97 -18.76 -5.48
C SER A 151 -12.04 -17.99 -4.70
N PHE A 152 -13.27 -17.91 -5.20
CA PHE A 152 -14.37 -17.22 -4.54
C PHE A 152 -14.75 -17.82 -3.17
N SER A 153 -14.47 -19.11 -2.96
CA SER A 153 -14.66 -19.78 -1.66
C SER A 153 -13.51 -19.58 -0.68
N ASN A 154 -12.41 -18.97 -1.14
CA ASN A 154 -11.19 -18.72 -0.37
C ASN A 154 -10.78 -17.24 -0.55
N PRO A 155 -11.62 -16.28 -0.14
CA PRO A 155 -11.33 -14.86 -0.35
C PRO A 155 -10.09 -14.41 0.43
N THR A 156 -9.52 -13.27 0.03
CA THR A 156 -8.35 -12.67 0.70
C THR A 156 -8.75 -11.41 1.45
N ASP A 157 -8.56 -10.22 0.91
CA ASP A 157 -9.13 -8.96 1.42
C ASP A 157 -10.33 -8.47 0.62
N THR A 158 -10.53 -9.03 -0.58
CA THR A 158 -11.44 -8.49 -1.57
C THR A 158 -12.63 -9.43 -1.81
N LEU A 159 -13.83 -8.85 -1.89
CA LEU A 159 -15.04 -9.49 -2.38
C LEU A 159 -15.50 -8.83 -3.66
N LEU A 160 -15.83 -9.62 -4.67
CA LEU A 160 -16.38 -9.14 -5.94
C LEU A 160 -17.91 -9.27 -6.00
N SER A 161 -18.51 -8.55 -6.95
CA SER A 161 -19.92 -8.74 -7.31
C SER A 161 -20.25 -10.20 -7.58
N ASN A 162 -21.39 -10.65 -7.07
CA ASN A 162 -21.88 -12.03 -7.17
C ASN A 162 -20.99 -13.09 -6.50
N GLN A 163 -19.95 -12.71 -5.76
CA GLN A 163 -19.24 -13.62 -4.87
C GLN A 163 -20.05 -13.80 -3.58
N ALA A 164 -20.39 -15.05 -3.27
CA ALA A 164 -21.08 -15.39 -2.02
C ALA A 164 -20.09 -15.32 -0.85
N PHE A 165 -20.24 -14.34 0.04
CA PHE A 165 -19.51 -14.34 1.30
C PHE A 165 -20.33 -15.07 2.35
N SER A 166 -19.95 -16.31 2.64
CA SER A 166 -20.73 -17.23 3.49
C SER A 166 -20.09 -17.42 4.86
N GLN A 167 -20.89 -17.84 5.84
CA GLN A 167 -20.38 -18.25 7.15
C GLN A 167 -19.23 -19.26 7.02
N GLY A 168 -18.14 -19.02 7.76
CA GLY A 168 -16.90 -19.79 7.67
C GLY A 168 -15.84 -19.19 6.72
N MET A 169 -16.22 -18.24 5.86
CA MET A 169 -15.26 -17.42 5.12
C MET A 169 -14.78 -16.24 5.97
N LYS A 170 -13.57 -15.77 5.67
CA LYS A 170 -12.92 -14.66 6.36
C LYS A 170 -12.20 -13.76 5.36
N LEU A 171 -12.43 -12.45 5.43
CA LEU A 171 -11.52 -11.49 4.80
C LEU A 171 -10.43 -11.12 5.79
N THR A 172 -9.21 -10.93 5.31
CA THR A 172 -8.07 -10.50 6.12
C THR A 172 -7.31 -9.41 5.39
N SER A 173 -7.09 -8.28 6.06
CA SER A 173 -6.32 -7.16 5.53
C SER A 173 -4.83 -7.49 5.44
N ASP A 174 -4.08 -6.66 4.71
CA ASP A 174 -2.64 -6.54 4.97
C ASP A 174 -2.37 -6.03 6.39
N VAL A 175 -1.16 -6.28 6.89
CA VAL A 175 -0.68 -5.73 8.15
C VAL A 175 -0.59 -4.22 8.04
N GLY A 176 -1.28 -3.52 8.93
CA GLY A 176 -1.34 -2.07 8.97
C GLY A 176 -0.39 -1.44 9.98
N VAL A 177 -0.75 -0.23 10.39
CA VAL A 177 -0.06 0.51 11.47
C VAL A 177 -0.10 -0.31 12.76
N ASN A 178 0.96 -0.22 13.57
CA ASN A 178 1.12 -0.95 14.83
C ASN A 178 1.10 -2.48 14.69
N ASN A 179 1.47 -3.00 13.51
CA ASN A 179 1.46 -4.44 13.21
C ASN A 179 0.07 -5.09 13.39
N LEU A 180 -0.99 -4.29 13.25
CA LEU A 180 -2.36 -4.74 13.44
C LEU A 180 -2.97 -5.19 12.11
N SER A 181 -3.57 -6.38 12.09
CA SER A 181 -4.37 -6.86 10.97
C SER A 181 -5.87 -6.83 11.33
N TYR A 182 -6.72 -6.85 10.32
CA TYR A 182 -8.17 -6.78 10.48
C TYR A 182 -8.83 -7.91 9.74
N SER A 183 -9.98 -8.34 10.24
CA SER A 183 -10.75 -9.38 9.59
C SER A 183 -12.25 -9.17 9.65
N LEU A 184 -12.90 -9.55 8.55
CA LEU A 184 -14.36 -9.61 8.43
C LEU A 184 -14.81 -11.06 8.38
N GLU A 185 -15.81 -11.44 9.16
CA GLU A 185 -16.40 -12.78 9.14
C GLU A 185 -17.88 -12.74 9.52
N ILE A 186 -18.64 -13.74 9.05
CA ILE A 186 -19.99 -14.01 9.56
C ILE A 186 -19.84 -15.01 10.71
N ILE A 187 -20.12 -14.55 11.94
CA ILE A 187 -19.99 -15.38 13.14
C ILE A 187 -21.15 -16.37 13.27
N ARG A 188 -21.00 -17.37 14.14
CA ARG A 188 -22.00 -18.44 14.32
C ARG A 188 -23.39 -17.95 14.74
N SER A 189 -23.46 -16.82 15.45
CA SER A 189 -24.73 -16.24 15.87
C SER A 189 -25.49 -15.52 14.74
N GLY A 190 -24.92 -15.43 13.53
CA GLY A 190 -25.60 -14.85 12.37
C GLY A 190 -25.44 -13.35 12.20
N ASP A 191 -24.32 -12.81 12.67
CA ASP A 191 -23.95 -11.42 12.45
C ASP A 191 -22.63 -11.35 11.68
N MET A 192 -22.45 -10.32 10.86
CA MET A 192 -21.20 -10.05 10.17
C MET A 192 -20.41 -9.01 10.94
N ILE A 193 -19.20 -9.38 11.37
CA ILE A 193 -18.41 -8.61 12.31
C ILE A 193 -17.05 -8.31 11.72
N LEU A 194 -16.62 -7.08 11.91
CA LEU A 194 -15.26 -6.63 11.62
C LEU A 194 -14.49 -6.56 12.95
N SER A 195 -13.34 -7.23 12.98
CA SER A 195 -12.52 -7.40 14.18
C SER A 195 -11.06 -7.06 13.91
N ALA A 196 -10.38 -6.51 14.91
CA ALA A 196 -8.93 -6.32 14.90
C ALA A 196 -8.23 -7.48 15.59
N ASP A 197 -7.04 -7.81 15.07
CA ASP A 197 -6.25 -8.98 15.44
C ASP A 197 -5.43 -8.79 16.74
N PHE A 198 -6.12 -8.38 17.81
CA PHE A 198 -5.60 -8.43 19.17
C PHE A 198 -5.71 -9.83 19.75
N HIS A 199 -5.10 -10.06 20.92
CA HIS A 199 -5.25 -11.31 21.66
C HIS A 199 -5.98 -11.10 23.00
N PRO A 200 -7.32 -11.37 23.08
CA PRO A 200 -8.20 -11.94 22.05
C PRO A 200 -8.67 -10.93 21.00
N HIS A 201 -9.18 -11.42 19.85
CA HIS A 201 -9.68 -10.56 18.76
C HIS A 201 -10.75 -9.61 19.28
N GLN A 202 -10.71 -8.35 18.83
CA GLN A 202 -11.62 -7.32 19.32
C GLN A 202 -12.53 -6.82 18.20
N PRO A 203 -13.85 -7.09 18.27
CA PRO A 203 -14.81 -6.57 17.30
C PRO A 203 -14.96 -5.06 17.45
N TYR A 204 -15.08 -4.34 16.35
CA TYR A 204 -15.26 -2.88 16.34
C TYR A 204 -16.36 -2.40 15.38
N TRP A 205 -16.94 -3.30 14.60
CA TRP A 205 -18.14 -3.04 13.81
C TRP A 205 -18.94 -4.33 13.61
N SER A 206 -20.26 -4.19 13.52
CA SER A 206 -21.21 -5.28 13.22
C SER A 206 -22.29 -4.76 12.27
N ILE A 207 -22.67 -5.56 11.28
CA ILE A 207 -23.77 -5.20 10.38
C ILE A 207 -25.10 -5.09 11.14
N GLY A 208 -25.36 -5.97 12.11
CA GLY A 208 -26.59 -5.95 12.90
C GLY A 208 -26.76 -4.69 13.76
N SER A 209 -25.66 -3.98 14.02
CA SER A 209 -25.65 -2.72 14.78
C SER A 209 -25.51 -1.47 13.91
N ASP A 210 -25.36 -1.62 12.59
CA ASP A 210 -25.16 -0.49 11.67
C ASP A 210 -26.51 0.19 11.39
N ASN A 211 -26.60 1.48 11.70
CA ASN A 211 -27.85 2.24 11.57
C ASN A 211 -28.27 2.56 10.13
N ARG A 212 -27.43 2.22 9.13
CA ARG A 212 -27.71 2.44 7.70
C ARG A 212 -28.39 1.26 7.03
N ILE A 213 -28.55 0.13 7.73
CA ILE A 213 -29.20 -1.04 7.15
C ILE A 213 -30.69 -0.80 6.96
N THR A 214 -31.21 -1.21 5.80
CA THR A 214 -32.65 -1.39 5.61
C THR A 214 -33.01 -2.79 6.10
N ILE A 215 -33.88 -2.86 7.12
CA ILE A 215 -34.41 -4.13 7.63
C ILE A 215 -35.55 -4.57 6.71
N ASN A 216 -35.29 -5.59 5.88
CA ASN A 216 -36.32 -6.19 5.02
C ASN A 216 -37.15 -7.23 5.80
N LYS A 217 -36.50 -7.97 6.71
CA LYS A 217 -37.15 -8.88 7.65
C LYS A 217 -36.56 -8.70 9.04
N GLY A 218 -37.42 -8.44 10.03
CA GLY A 218 -37.01 -8.29 11.42
C GLY A 218 -36.57 -9.62 12.02
N GLY A 219 -35.39 -9.64 12.64
CA GLY A 219 -34.76 -10.86 13.15
C GLY A 219 -34.23 -11.78 12.03
N GLY A 220 -33.30 -12.66 12.38
CA GLY A 220 -32.69 -13.60 11.43
C GLY A 220 -31.22 -13.84 11.72
N ILE A 221 -30.68 -14.91 11.16
CA ILE A 221 -29.28 -15.30 11.25
C ILE A 221 -28.70 -15.13 9.85
N VAL A 222 -27.80 -14.16 9.67
CA VAL A 222 -27.07 -13.99 8.40
C VAL A 222 -26.23 -15.24 8.15
N SER A 223 -26.46 -15.86 7.01
CA SER A 223 -25.76 -17.07 6.57
C SER A 223 -24.80 -16.77 5.43
N TYR A 224 -25.17 -15.86 4.53
CA TYR A 224 -24.32 -15.39 3.44
C TYR A 224 -24.73 -14.00 2.97
N ALA A 225 -23.85 -13.34 2.23
CA ALA A 225 -24.09 -12.02 1.66
C ALA A 225 -23.49 -11.86 0.25
N TYR A 226 -24.06 -10.95 -0.54
CA TYR A 226 -23.63 -10.63 -1.90
C TYR A 226 -23.53 -9.12 -2.11
N LEU A 227 -22.54 -8.69 -2.89
CA LEU A 227 -22.53 -7.38 -3.52
C LEU A 227 -23.35 -7.45 -4.81
N VAL A 228 -24.44 -6.68 -4.87
CA VAL A 228 -25.37 -6.65 -6.00
C VAL A 228 -25.67 -5.21 -6.36
N SER A 229 -25.24 -4.78 -7.55
CA SER A 229 -25.30 -3.37 -7.96
C SER A 229 -24.68 -2.47 -6.87
N ASN A 230 -25.41 -1.51 -6.32
CA ASN A 230 -24.92 -0.56 -5.32
C ASN A 230 -25.16 -0.94 -3.86
N SER A 231 -25.57 -2.18 -3.59
CA SER A 231 -25.88 -2.61 -2.22
C SER A 231 -25.27 -3.95 -1.85
N TRP A 232 -25.02 -4.09 -0.55
CA TRP A 232 -24.65 -5.34 0.08
C TRP A 232 -25.89 -5.98 0.69
N LYS A 233 -26.27 -7.16 0.20
CA LYS A 233 -27.48 -7.87 0.59
C LYS A 233 -27.15 -9.09 1.42
N PHE A 234 -27.87 -9.26 2.53
CA PHE A 234 -27.61 -10.29 3.54
C PHE A 234 -28.80 -11.25 3.64
N TYR A 235 -28.53 -12.55 3.63
CA TYR A 235 -29.55 -13.59 3.50
C TYR A 235 -29.44 -14.64 4.60
N ASP A 236 -30.56 -15.28 4.93
CA ASP A 236 -30.61 -16.50 5.73
C ASP A 236 -30.39 -17.77 4.89
N THR A 237 -30.36 -18.94 5.53
CA THR A 237 -30.21 -20.24 4.86
C THR A 237 -31.34 -20.58 3.88
N ASN A 238 -32.50 -19.93 3.99
CA ASN A 238 -33.65 -20.13 3.13
C ASN A 238 -33.70 -19.11 1.97
N ALA A 239 -32.61 -18.38 1.73
CA ALA A 239 -32.51 -17.31 0.74
C ALA A 239 -33.47 -16.14 0.96
N THR A 240 -33.91 -15.91 2.20
CA THR A 240 -34.69 -14.73 2.55
C THR A 240 -33.76 -13.55 2.76
N LEU A 241 -34.03 -12.44 2.07
CA LEU A 241 -33.32 -11.17 2.28
C LEU A 241 -33.64 -10.62 3.68
N LEU A 242 -32.64 -10.53 4.54
CA LEU A 242 -32.76 -10.01 5.89
C LEU A 242 -32.48 -8.50 5.90
N TRP A 243 -31.29 -8.12 5.45
CA TRP A 243 -30.76 -6.76 5.53
C TRP A 243 -30.20 -6.32 4.19
N GLU A 244 -30.21 -5.01 3.96
CA GLU A 244 -29.60 -4.37 2.80
C GLU A 244 -28.85 -3.11 3.24
N LEU A 245 -27.57 -3.01 2.87
CA LEU A 245 -26.75 -1.82 3.08
C LEU A 245 -26.44 -1.19 1.73
N ILE A 246 -26.98 -0.01 1.46
CA ILE A 246 -26.68 0.76 0.24
C ILE A 246 -25.36 1.47 0.46
N PHE A 247 -24.37 1.19 -0.41
CA PHE A 247 -23.05 1.80 -0.30
C PHE A 247 -22.74 2.79 -1.43
N SER A 248 -23.56 2.90 -2.47
CA SER A 248 -23.35 3.87 -3.57
C SER A 248 -24.66 4.38 -4.14
N ASP A 249 -24.63 5.55 -4.78
CA ASP A 249 -25.76 6.09 -5.56
C ASP A 249 -25.75 5.59 -7.02
N ASP A 250 -24.68 4.93 -7.46
CA ASP A 250 -24.55 4.41 -8.83
C ASP A 250 -25.42 3.16 -9.03
N THR A 251 -26.55 3.32 -9.71
CA THR A 251 -27.53 2.26 -9.95
C THR A 251 -27.21 1.37 -11.14
N ASN A 252 -26.02 1.44 -11.74
CA ASN A 252 -25.64 0.56 -12.82
C ASN A 252 -25.61 -0.90 -12.34
N SER A 253 -26.54 -1.71 -12.85
CA SER A 253 -26.69 -3.12 -12.48
C SER A 253 -25.62 -4.04 -13.09
N THR A 254 -24.87 -3.53 -14.07
CA THR A 254 -23.81 -4.28 -14.78
C THR A 254 -22.40 -3.97 -14.26
N ALA A 255 -22.27 -3.01 -13.33
CA ALA A 255 -20.98 -2.65 -12.75
C ALA A 255 -20.42 -3.80 -11.89
N ILE A 256 -19.11 -4.05 -12.01
CA ILE A 256 -18.39 -4.98 -11.15
C ILE A 256 -17.88 -4.18 -9.95
N TRP A 257 -18.47 -4.44 -8.79
CA TRP A 257 -18.05 -3.86 -7.52
C TRP A 257 -17.05 -4.76 -6.82
N ALA A 258 -16.07 -4.12 -6.19
CA ALA A 258 -15.14 -4.73 -5.26
C ALA A 258 -15.31 -4.09 -3.88
N ALA A 259 -15.52 -4.89 -2.84
CA ALA A 259 -15.38 -4.49 -1.45
C ALA A 259 -14.01 -4.96 -0.94
N VAL A 260 -13.17 -4.04 -0.50
CA VAL A 260 -11.77 -4.33 -0.11
C VAL A 260 -11.58 -3.97 1.35
N LEU A 261 -11.14 -4.93 2.16
CA LEU A 261 -10.71 -4.69 3.54
C LEU A 261 -9.26 -4.19 3.57
N GLY A 262 -9.08 -2.89 3.71
CA GLY A 262 -7.77 -2.25 3.74
C GLY A 262 -7.00 -2.48 5.06
N SER A 263 -5.68 -2.28 5.00
CA SER A 263 -4.77 -2.33 6.17
C SER A 263 -5.04 -1.24 7.22
N ASN A 264 -5.95 -0.31 6.95
CA ASN A 264 -6.44 0.70 7.88
C ASN A 264 -7.71 0.28 8.62
N GLY A 265 -8.14 -0.98 8.46
CA GLY A 265 -9.33 -1.55 9.09
C GLY A 265 -10.64 -1.04 8.51
N VAL A 266 -10.63 -0.55 7.27
CA VAL A 266 -11.81 -0.02 6.59
C VAL A 266 -12.16 -0.90 5.39
N ILE A 267 -13.45 -1.23 5.24
CA ILE A 267 -13.98 -1.76 3.99
C ILE A 267 -14.33 -0.57 3.09
N SER A 268 -13.67 -0.50 1.95
CA SER A 268 -13.99 0.44 0.86
C SER A 268 -14.69 -0.29 -0.27
N PHE A 269 -15.58 0.41 -0.97
CA PHE A 269 -16.26 -0.11 -2.15
C PHE A 269 -15.76 0.64 -3.38
N SER A 270 -15.45 -0.08 -4.45
CA SER A 270 -15.05 0.54 -5.72
C SER A 270 -15.66 -0.17 -6.91
N VAL A 271 -16.00 0.59 -7.94
CA VAL A 271 -16.37 0.04 -9.25
C VAL A 271 -15.11 -0.21 -10.05
N LEU A 272 -15.01 -1.39 -10.64
CA LEU A 272 -13.96 -1.75 -11.60
C LEU A 272 -14.47 -1.45 -13.01
N THR A 273 -14.09 -0.30 -13.59
CA THR A 273 -14.52 0.13 -14.93
C THR A 273 -13.38 0.67 -15.78
N GLY A 274 -13.28 0.21 -17.04
CA GLY A 274 -12.37 0.80 -18.02
C GLY A 274 -10.93 0.82 -17.52
N SER A 275 -10.35 1.99 -17.31
CA SER A 275 -8.96 2.17 -16.86
C SER A 275 -8.80 2.68 -15.42
N SER A 276 -9.89 2.84 -14.65
CA SER A 276 -9.82 3.35 -13.28
C SER A 276 -10.81 2.65 -12.35
N SER A 277 -10.41 2.52 -11.08
CA SER A 277 -11.32 2.12 -10.01
C SER A 277 -11.97 3.37 -9.42
N ILE A 278 -13.29 3.46 -9.45
CA ILE A 278 -14.03 4.60 -8.88
C ILE A 278 -14.51 4.20 -7.49
N SER A 279 -13.93 4.81 -6.45
CA SER A 279 -14.29 4.54 -5.05
C SER A 279 -15.61 5.21 -4.68
N SER A 280 -16.46 4.47 -3.96
CA SER A 280 -17.61 5.04 -3.28
C SER A 280 -17.17 5.91 -2.10
N LYS A 281 -17.98 6.91 -1.77
CA LYS A 281 -17.85 7.71 -0.54
C LYS A 281 -18.18 6.90 0.72
N THR A 282 -18.95 5.82 0.58
CA THR A 282 -19.33 4.97 1.70
C THR A 282 -18.22 4.01 2.05
N THR A 283 -17.92 3.93 3.34
CA THR A 283 -16.94 3.04 3.97
C THR A 283 -17.55 2.36 5.19
N ILE A 284 -16.91 1.29 5.66
CA ILE A 284 -17.26 0.60 6.89
C ILE A 284 -16.01 0.44 7.79
N PRO A 285 -16.04 0.88 9.06
CA PRO A 285 -17.07 1.74 9.67
C PRO A 285 -17.05 3.16 9.09
N GLN A 286 -18.15 3.91 9.24
CA GLN A 286 -18.22 5.33 8.86
C GLN A 286 -17.52 6.25 9.85
N ASP A 287 -17.66 5.94 11.14
CA ASP A 287 -17.01 6.70 12.19
C ASP A 287 -15.50 6.40 12.17
N PRO A 288 -14.65 7.39 11.82
CA PRO A 288 -13.21 7.18 11.75
C PRO A 288 -12.58 6.89 13.11
N CYS A 289 -13.19 7.36 14.21
CA CYS A 289 -12.73 7.11 15.58
C CYS A 289 -13.17 5.76 16.15
N GLY A 290 -14.18 5.13 15.53
CA GLY A 290 -14.62 3.78 15.89
C GLY A 290 -13.63 2.68 15.51
N ARG A 291 -12.48 3.04 14.92
CA ARG A 291 -11.46 2.10 14.43
C ARG A 291 -10.36 1.90 15.47
N PRO A 292 -9.88 0.66 15.66
CA PRO A 292 -8.84 0.38 16.65
C PRO A 292 -7.51 1.12 16.45
N ALA A 293 -7.14 1.46 15.22
CA ALA A 293 -5.93 2.26 14.93
C ALA A 293 -6.26 3.65 14.35
N ALA A 294 -7.34 4.29 14.80
CA ALA A 294 -7.63 5.68 14.44
C ALA A 294 -6.56 6.65 14.97
N CYS A 295 -6.01 6.34 16.13
CA CYS A 295 -4.91 7.02 16.82
C CYS A 295 -3.95 5.97 17.40
N ASP A 296 -2.81 6.43 17.92
CA ASP A 296 -1.90 5.57 18.69
C ASP A 296 -2.62 4.91 19.87
N PRO A 297 -2.23 3.68 20.27
CA PRO A 297 -2.83 2.94 21.38
C PRO A 297 -3.05 3.81 22.63
N GLY A 298 -4.28 3.83 23.12
CA GLY A 298 -4.70 4.60 24.29
C GLY A 298 -4.81 6.12 24.12
N SER A 299 -4.52 6.66 22.95
CA SER A 299 -4.85 8.05 22.61
C SER A 299 -6.35 8.20 22.35
N VAL A 300 -6.91 9.35 22.70
CA VAL A 300 -8.33 9.65 22.49
C VAL A 300 -8.53 10.36 21.16
N CYS A 301 -9.34 9.75 20.29
CA CYS A 301 -9.78 10.31 19.03
C CYS A 301 -11.00 11.22 19.22
N ASN A 302 -11.02 12.36 18.50
CA ASN A 302 -12.16 13.28 18.47
C ASN A 302 -12.83 13.32 17.08
N ALA A 303 -13.99 13.96 16.96
CA ALA A 303 -14.76 14.01 15.71
C ALA A 303 -14.02 14.64 14.51
N GLN A 304 -12.91 15.35 14.74
CA GLN A 304 -12.02 15.89 13.71
C GLN A 304 -10.79 15.00 13.45
N ILE A 305 -10.76 13.78 13.98
CA ILE A 305 -9.64 12.81 13.92
C ILE A 305 -8.35 13.40 14.54
N GLN A 306 -8.49 14.29 15.51
CA GLN A 306 -7.35 14.77 16.27
C GLN A 306 -7.13 13.83 17.46
N CYS A 307 -5.92 13.29 17.53
CA CYS A 307 -5.49 12.40 18.59
C CYS A 307 -4.93 13.22 19.76
N GLN A 308 -5.44 12.99 20.95
CA GLN A 308 -4.95 13.62 22.17
C GLN A 308 -4.70 12.56 23.24
N CYS A 309 -3.52 12.61 23.85
CA CYS A 309 -3.27 11.84 25.06
C CYS A 309 -4.14 12.37 26.20
N PRO A 310 -4.73 11.47 27.02
CA PRO A 310 -5.33 11.89 28.27
C PRO A 310 -4.34 12.71 29.11
N SER A 311 -4.80 13.84 29.65
CA SER A 311 -3.96 14.79 30.39
C SER A 311 -3.32 14.23 31.66
N THR A 312 -3.78 13.06 32.11
CA THR A 312 -3.26 12.28 33.22
C THR A 312 -2.10 11.35 32.84
N ILE A 313 -1.87 11.12 31.54
CA ILE A 313 -0.81 10.23 31.02
C ILE A 313 0.28 11.10 30.37
N PRO A 314 1.52 11.10 30.91
CA PRO A 314 2.60 11.97 30.44
C PRO A 314 3.02 11.73 28.98
N SER A 315 2.87 10.49 28.49
CA SER A 315 3.12 10.12 27.09
C SER A 315 2.39 8.82 26.76
N CYS A 316 1.56 8.81 25.71
CA CYS A 316 0.92 7.58 25.22
C CYS A 316 1.91 6.62 24.54
N ASN A 317 3.15 7.05 24.28
CA ASN A 317 4.21 6.20 23.73
C ASN A 317 4.71 5.11 24.71
N LEU A 318 4.20 5.05 25.94
CA LEU A 318 4.67 4.13 26.98
C LEU A 318 3.78 2.88 27.18
N MET A 319 2.86 2.57 26.27
CA MET A 319 2.09 1.32 26.33
C MET A 319 2.88 0.11 25.80
N ASN A 320 4.05 -0.15 26.38
CA ASN A 320 4.60 -1.50 26.32
C ASN A 320 3.79 -2.37 27.28
N PHE A 321 2.92 -3.22 26.73
CA PHE A 321 2.11 -4.15 27.52
C PHE A 321 3.03 -5.07 28.34
N LEU A 322 2.89 -4.96 29.67
CA LEU A 322 3.81 -5.56 30.63
C LEU A 322 3.58 -7.06 30.79
N SER A 323 4.70 -7.79 30.80
CA SER A 323 4.74 -9.12 31.38
C SER A 323 4.92 -8.98 32.89
N CYS A 324 4.14 -9.72 33.69
CA CYS A 324 4.20 -9.73 35.16
C CYS A 324 5.57 -10.09 35.78
N ASN A 325 6.59 -10.35 34.96
CA ASN A 325 7.94 -10.67 35.38
C ASN A 325 8.83 -9.44 35.62
N ASP A 326 8.39 -8.23 35.25
CA ASP A 326 9.14 -7.02 35.58
C ASP A 326 8.87 -6.60 37.03
N SER A 327 9.93 -6.45 37.82
CA SER A 327 9.95 -5.92 39.19
C SER A 327 9.48 -4.45 39.31
N ALA A 328 8.85 -3.90 38.27
CA ALA A 328 8.32 -2.55 38.23
C ALA A 328 7.03 -2.45 39.03
N SER A 329 6.88 -1.38 39.82
CA SER A 329 5.61 -1.04 40.43
C SER A 329 4.60 -0.71 39.35
N VAL A 330 3.48 -1.45 39.33
CA VAL A 330 2.41 -1.25 38.36
C VAL A 330 1.33 -0.35 38.98
N GLU A 331 0.92 0.68 38.27
CA GLU A 331 -0.10 1.64 38.71
C GLU A 331 -1.20 1.75 37.65
N LEU A 332 -2.44 1.97 38.11
CA LEU A 332 -3.57 2.30 37.23
C LEU A 332 -3.73 3.82 37.19
N VAL A 333 -3.54 4.40 36.00
CA VAL A 333 -3.79 5.82 35.77
C VAL A 333 -5.21 6.00 35.28
N VAL A 334 -5.88 7.03 35.80
CA VAL A 334 -7.20 7.45 35.35
C VAL A 334 -7.11 7.81 33.88
N GLY A 335 -7.73 7.03 33.00
CA GLY A 335 -7.81 7.34 31.57
C GLY A 335 -8.63 8.61 31.35
N GLY A 336 -9.67 8.81 32.15
CA GLY A 336 -10.55 9.98 32.12
C GLY A 336 -11.99 9.59 32.44
N ASN A 337 -12.79 10.59 32.83
CA ASN A 337 -14.24 10.42 32.83
C ASN A 337 -14.74 10.56 31.38
N ASP A 338 -15.72 9.74 31.00
CA ASP A 338 -16.38 9.82 29.69
C ASP A 338 -15.47 9.46 28.51
N ILE A 339 -14.57 8.49 28.73
CA ILE A 339 -13.83 7.81 27.66
C ILE A 339 -14.47 6.46 27.41
N SER A 340 -14.75 6.19 26.13
CA SER A 340 -15.30 4.94 25.64
C SER A 340 -14.26 4.21 24.78
N TYR A 341 -14.58 2.98 24.42
CA TYR A 341 -13.76 2.11 23.59
C TYR A 341 -14.68 1.27 22.70
N SER A 342 -14.42 1.27 21.39
CA SER A 342 -15.37 0.75 20.40
C SER A 342 -15.79 -0.71 20.63
N PRO A 343 -14.89 -1.63 21.05
CA PRO A 343 -15.26 -3.00 21.40
C PRO A 343 -16.32 -3.14 22.49
N LEU A 344 -16.48 -2.17 23.39
CA LEU A 344 -17.49 -2.21 24.46
C LEU A 344 -18.92 -2.35 23.93
N ARG A 345 -19.18 -1.94 22.68
CA ARG A 345 -20.49 -2.04 22.02
C ARG A 345 -20.82 -3.47 21.57
N PHE A 346 -19.82 -4.34 21.46
CA PHE A 346 -19.92 -5.65 20.81
C PHE A 346 -19.57 -6.82 21.74
N VAL A 347 -18.92 -6.55 22.87
CA VAL A 347 -18.51 -7.58 23.84
C VAL A 347 -19.32 -7.49 25.14
N GLY A 348 -19.54 -8.64 25.78
CA GLY A 348 -20.14 -8.71 27.10
C GLY A 348 -19.17 -8.29 28.22
N PRO A 349 -19.68 -7.89 29.41
CA PRO A 349 -18.82 -7.55 30.54
C PRO A 349 -18.07 -8.78 31.05
N SER A 350 -16.80 -8.59 31.45
CA SER A 350 -15.99 -9.62 32.10
C SER A 350 -16.59 -10.02 33.45
N SER A 351 -17.18 -9.07 34.18
CA SER A 351 -17.90 -9.32 35.43
C SER A 351 -18.90 -8.19 35.75
N LYS A 352 -19.78 -8.43 36.72
CA LYS A 352 -20.59 -7.38 37.36
C LYS A 352 -20.11 -7.19 38.79
N THR A 353 -19.61 -6.00 39.12
CA THR A 353 -18.94 -5.71 40.40
C THR A 353 -19.05 -4.23 40.74
N THR A 354 -18.54 -3.81 41.92
CA THR A 354 -18.28 -2.40 42.22
C THR A 354 -17.04 -1.91 41.45
N LEU A 355 -16.86 -0.58 41.38
CA LEU A 355 -15.67 0.03 40.79
C LEU A 355 -14.38 -0.53 41.41
N ASP A 356 -14.32 -0.58 42.74
CA ASP A 356 -13.15 -1.11 43.46
C ASP A 356 -12.90 -2.60 43.14
N GLY A 357 -13.97 -3.40 42.99
CA GLY A 357 -13.82 -4.78 42.56
C GLY A 357 -13.31 -4.92 41.12
N CYS A 358 -13.71 -4.01 40.22
CA CYS A 358 -13.20 -3.98 38.85
C CYS A 358 -11.70 -3.60 38.80
N VAL A 359 -11.33 -2.57 39.57
CA VAL A 359 -9.94 -2.13 39.76
C VAL A 359 -9.08 -3.28 40.29
N ASN A 360 -9.51 -3.94 41.37
CA ASN A 360 -8.78 -5.07 41.94
C ASN A 360 -8.69 -6.26 40.97
N SER A 361 -9.71 -6.47 40.13
CA SER A 361 -9.68 -7.53 39.11
C SER A 361 -8.62 -7.27 38.04
N CYS A 362 -8.45 -6.02 37.59
CA CYS A 362 -7.41 -5.67 36.62
C CYS A 362 -6.00 -5.67 37.24
N LEU A 363 -5.84 -5.19 38.48
CA LEU A 363 -4.54 -5.20 39.16
C LEU A 363 -4.00 -6.62 39.35
N ASN A 364 -4.86 -7.54 39.79
CA ASN A 364 -4.51 -8.95 40.01
C ASN A 364 -4.44 -9.79 38.72
N ASN A 365 -4.89 -9.24 37.58
CA ASN A 365 -4.79 -9.90 36.29
C ASN A 365 -3.56 -9.37 35.53
N CYS A 366 -2.56 -10.24 35.38
CA CYS A 366 -1.33 -9.93 34.66
C CYS A 366 -1.53 -9.54 33.21
N SER A 367 -2.54 -10.09 32.56
CA SER A 367 -2.82 -9.79 31.15
C SER A 367 -3.60 -8.50 30.98
N CYS A 368 -4.29 -7.99 32.01
CA CYS A 368 -5.12 -6.78 31.90
C CYS A 368 -4.25 -5.53 31.65
N GLY A 369 -4.38 -4.92 30.48
CA GLY A 369 -3.78 -3.63 30.14
C GLY A 369 -4.69 -2.44 30.42
N ALA A 370 -6.01 -2.63 30.34
CA ALA A 370 -6.98 -1.57 30.63
C ALA A 370 -8.32 -2.13 31.16
N MET A 371 -9.02 -1.30 31.92
CA MET A 371 -10.38 -1.59 32.39
C MET A 371 -11.35 -0.45 32.11
N PHE A 372 -12.61 -0.81 31.85
CA PHE A 372 -13.72 0.11 31.68
C PHE A 372 -14.87 -0.31 32.60
N TYR A 373 -15.37 0.61 33.40
CA TYR A 373 -16.45 0.37 34.36
C TYR A 373 -17.65 1.25 34.06
N GLN A 374 -18.81 0.62 33.83
CA GLN A 374 -20.07 1.32 33.57
C GLN A 374 -20.83 1.53 34.89
N LYS A 375 -20.94 2.80 35.34
CA LYS A 375 -21.52 3.13 36.66
C LYS A 375 -22.98 2.70 36.82
N SER A 376 -23.76 2.77 35.75
CA SER A 376 -25.22 2.51 35.77
C SER A 376 -25.55 1.03 35.98
N SER A 377 -24.76 0.13 35.42
CA SER A 377 -25.04 -1.31 35.38
C SER A 377 -24.14 -2.13 36.32
N GLY A 378 -23.02 -1.56 36.78
CA GLY A 378 -21.97 -2.29 37.49
C GLY A 378 -21.15 -3.21 36.58
N ASN A 379 -21.26 -3.04 35.25
CA ASN A 379 -20.50 -3.83 34.29
C ASN A 379 -19.02 -3.44 34.32
N CYS A 380 -18.15 -4.43 34.43
CA CYS A 380 -16.70 -4.32 34.39
C CYS A 380 -16.15 -5.04 33.16
N TYR A 381 -15.37 -4.33 32.34
CA TYR A 381 -14.73 -4.84 31.13
C TYR A 381 -13.22 -4.76 31.31
N LEU A 382 -12.54 -5.86 31.02
CA LEU A 382 -11.07 -5.97 31.08
C LEU A 382 -10.53 -6.28 29.69
N PHE A 383 -9.53 -5.52 29.25
CA PHE A 383 -8.85 -5.74 27.97
C PHE A 383 -7.36 -5.95 28.20
N ASN A 384 -6.79 -6.89 27.45
CA ASN A 384 -5.36 -7.14 27.51
C ASN A 384 -4.58 -6.03 26.80
N GLU A 385 -5.05 -5.71 25.60
CA GLU A 385 -4.51 -4.68 24.73
C GLU A 385 -5.64 -3.74 24.33
N ILE A 386 -5.31 -2.48 24.11
CA ILE A 386 -6.26 -1.46 23.67
C ILE A 386 -5.73 -0.70 22.46
N GLY A 387 -6.62 -0.40 21.53
CA GLY A 387 -6.36 0.52 20.44
C GLY A 387 -6.65 1.98 20.83
N SER A 388 -7.01 2.77 19.83
CA SER A 388 -7.54 4.12 19.98
C SER A 388 -8.77 4.14 20.88
N LEU A 389 -8.83 5.14 21.75
CA LEU A 389 -9.99 5.43 22.58
C LEU A 389 -10.86 6.50 21.91
N GLU A 390 -12.09 6.62 22.36
CA GLU A 390 -13.06 7.58 21.85
C GLU A 390 -13.68 8.37 23.01
N LYS A 391 -14.13 9.60 22.75
CA LYS A 391 -14.97 10.29 23.73
C LYS A 391 -16.33 9.61 23.79
N SER A 392 -16.81 9.35 25.01
CA SER A 392 -18.15 8.81 25.22
C SER A 392 -19.19 9.78 24.66
N GLY A 393 -20.14 9.26 23.90
CA GLY A 393 -21.38 9.98 23.58
C GLY A 393 -22.22 10.20 24.84
N ASN A 394 -23.16 11.14 24.77
CA ASN A 394 -24.13 11.40 25.84
C ASN A 394 -24.95 10.13 26.13
N GLY A 395 -24.62 9.39 27.19
CA GLY A 395 -25.42 8.24 27.64
C GLY A 395 -24.66 7.23 28.51
N ASP A 396 -23.44 6.85 28.12
CA ASP A 396 -22.67 5.77 28.77
C ASP A 396 -21.38 6.29 29.41
N SER A 397 -21.49 6.90 30.59
CA SER A 397 -20.32 7.36 31.34
C SER A 397 -19.53 6.17 31.89
N PHE A 398 -18.48 5.78 31.17
CA PHE A 398 -17.48 4.83 31.63
C PHE A 398 -16.41 5.52 32.49
N VAL A 399 -15.97 4.82 33.53
CA VAL A 399 -14.71 5.11 34.23
C VAL A 399 -13.66 4.19 33.66
N SER A 400 -12.61 4.76 33.08
CA SER A 400 -11.52 4.02 32.46
C SER A 400 -10.24 4.13 33.29
N TYR A 401 -9.54 3.01 33.43
CA TYR A 401 -8.17 2.99 33.97
C TYR A 401 -7.26 2.21 33.03
N ILE A 402 -6.05 2.72 32.87
CA ILE A 402 -5.01 2.11 32.03
C ILE A 402 -3.83 1.74 32.93
N LYS A 403 -3.33 0.52 32.75
CA LYS A 403 -2.24 -0.04 33.55
C LYS A 403 -0.90 0.41 32.97
N ILE A 404 -0.06 1.04 33.78
CA ILE A 404 1.27 1.52 33.39
C ILE A 404 2.35 1.05 34.38
N THR A 405 3.61 1.00 33.94
CA THR A 405 4.75 0.93 34.86
C THR A 405 5.10 2.30 35.41
N SER A 406 5.19 2.41 36.73
CA SER A 406 5.89 3.52 37.35
C SER A 406 7.37 3.18 37.37
N SER A 407 8.19 3.85 36.56
CA SER A 407 9.64 3.76 36.72
C SER A 407 9.99 4.37 38.08
N ALA A 408 10.71 3.62 38.90
CA ALA A 408 11.19 4.11 40.20
C ALA A 408 12.24 5.21 39.98
N GLY A 409 11.77 6.43 39.73
CA GLY A 409 12.57 7.64 39.61
C GLY A 409 12.24 8.61 40.73
N GLY A 410 13.05 8.58 41.79
CA GLY A 410 13.31 9.70 42.70
C GLY A 410 12.10 10.37 43.38
N GLY A 411 11.88 10.02 44.64
CA GLY A 411 10.96 10.76 45.52
C GLY A 411 11.26 12.26 45.56
N GLY A 412 10.33 13.05 45.04
CA GLY A 412 10.21 14.48 45.26
C GLY A 412 8.81 14.78 45.75
N THR A 413 8.66 14.93 47.07
CA THR A 413 7.45 15.40 47.73
C THR A 413 7.02 16.75 47.14
N HIS A 414 5.95 16.77 46.32
CA HIS A 414 5.27 18.02 45.97
C HIS A 414 3.97 18.16 46.75
N GLN A 415 4.13 18.90 47.84
CA GLN A 415 3.10 19.51 48.66
C GLN A 415 2.14 20.33 47.79
N LYS A 416 0.84 20.05 47.92
CA LYS A 416 -0.26 20.89 47.41
C LYS A 416 -0.06 22.34 47.85
N ASN A 417 -0.13 23.27 46.90
CA ASN A 417 -0.59 24.63 47.19
C ASN A 417 -1.44 25.17 46.03
N LYS A 418 -2.65 25.61 46.38
CA LYS A 418 -3.53 26.43 45.54
C LYS A 418 -3.04 27.88 45.61
N SER A 419 -2.94 28.57 44.48
CA SER A 419 -3.26 30.01 44.34
C SER A 419 -3.14 30.47 42.89
N ALA A 420 -4.02 31.39 42.50
CA ALA A 420 -4.13 31.96 41.16
C ALA A 420 -3.05 33.02 40.83
N PHE A 421 -2.70 33.09 39.53
CA PHE A 421 -2.25 34.27 38.71
C PHE A 421 -0.88 34.94 39.04
N PRO A 422 -0.21 35.72 38.13
CA PRO A 422 -0.82 36.70 37.19
C PRO A 422 -0.25 36.86 35.76
N PHE A 423 -1.10 37.41 34.88
CA PHE A 423 -0.84 37.83 33.49
C PHE A 423 0.30 38.86 33.26
N ALA A 424 0.98 39.33 34.31
CA ALA A 424 1.95 40.43 34.22
C ALA A 424 3.27 40.06 33.51
N VAL A 425 3.67 38.78 33.54
CA VAL A 425 4.92 38.32 32.90
C VAL A 425 4.78 38.25 31.38
N VAL A 426 3.57 37.94 30.88
CA VAL A 426 3.28 37.78 29.45
C VAL A 426 3.38 39.12 28.71
N VAL A 427 2.97 40.22 29.35
CA VAL A 427 3.02 41.57 28.75
C VAL A 427 4.46 42.07 28.61
N ILE A 428 5.34 41.79 29.58
CA ILE A 428 6.74 42.25 29.57
C ILE A 428 7.55 41.52 28.49
N VAL A 429 7.32 40.20 28.33
CA VAL A 429 8.00 39.40 27.30
C VAL A 429 7.52 39.80 25.89
N PHE A 430 6.24 40.11 25.73
CA PHE A 430 5.69 40.53 24.44
C PHE A 430 6.27 41.88 23.97
N VAL A 431 6.40 42.85 24.89
CA VAL A 431 7.01 44.16 24.58
C VAL A 431 8.49 44.02 24.20
N ALA A 432 9.24 43.12 24.85
CA ALA A 432 10.64 42.86 24.50
C ALA A 432 10.80 42.24 23.10
N ILE A 433 9.91 41.34 22.69
CA ILE A 433 9.93 40.68 21.37
C ILE A 433 9.57 41.68 20.24
N VAL A 434 8.65 42.60 20.48
CA VAL A 434 8.29 43.64 19.50
C VAL A 434 9.45 44.63 19.30
N ILE A 435 10.18 44.99 20.35
CA ILE A 435 11.34 45.89 20.26
C ILE A 435 12.50 45.21 19.51
N LEU A 436 12.78 43.92 19.79
CA LEU A 436 13.81 43.16 19.10
C LEU A 436 13.49 42.94 17.61
N SER A 437 12.22 42.66 17.27
CA SER A 437 11.82 42.49 15.86
C SER A 437 11.88 43.81 15.06
N ALA A 438 11.59 44.95 15.70
CA ALA A 438 11.75 46.27 15.08
C ALA A 438 13.22 46.62 14.79
N LEU A 439 14.14 46.31 15.72
CA LEU A 439 15.57 46.58 15.55
C LEU A 439 16.21 45.72 14.44
N VAL A 440 15.83 44.45 14.35
CA VAL A 440 16.28 43.55 13.27
C VAL A 440 15.72 43.98 11.91
N SER A 441 14.45 44.41 11.87
CA SER A 441 13.81 44.93 10.64
C SER A 441 14.49 46.19 10.11
N ILE A 442 14.91 47.09 11.00
CA ILE A 442 15.66 48.32 10.65
C ILE A 442 17.07 47.98 10.15
N GLY A 443 17.76 47.01 10.77
CA GLY A 443 19.06 46.51 10.30
C GLY A 443 19.00 45.90 8.90
N ILE A 444 17.95 45.11 8.61
CA ILE A 444 17.76 44.48 7.29
C ILE A 444 17.39 45.52 6.21
N ARG A 445 16.61 46.56 6.55
CA ARG A 445 16.24 47.62 5.60
C ARG A 445 17.42 48.54 5.26
N LEU A 446 18.33 48.78 6.20
CA LEU A 446 19.56 49.55 5.96
C LEU A 446 20.60 48.74 5.17
N TYR A 447 20.64 47.41 5.30
CA TYR A 447 21.49 46.54 4.48
C TYR A 447 20.96 46.37 3.05
N ARG A 448 19.64 46.26 2.85
CA ARG A 448 19.01 46.02 1.53
C ARG A 448 18.90 47.25 0.63
N ASN A 449 19.25 48.45 1.09
CA ASN A 449 19.28 49.67 0.26
C ASN A 449 20.65 49.93 -0.41
N GLY A 450 21.66 49.09 -0.16
CA GLY A 450 22.92 49.09 -0.89
C GLY A 450 22.89 48.15 -2.09
N LYS A 451 22.10 48.50 -3.13
CA LYS A 451 22.16 48.10 -4.56
C LYS A 451 20.75 47.80 -5.12
N LYS A 452 20.29 48.69 -6.00
CA LYS A 452 19.14 48.57 -6.94
C LYS A 452 19.62 49.11 -8.32
N PRO A 453 18.86 49.04 -9.44
CA PRO A 453 18.17 47.94 -10.17
C PRO A 453 18.45 48.06 -11.74
N PRO A 454 17.50 47.89 -12.71
CA PRO A 454 16.86 46.73 -13.42
C PRO A 454 17.14 46.79 -14.99
N PRO A 455 16.35 46.29 -16.00
CA PRO A 455 15.06 45.53 -16.11
C PRO A 455 15.13 44.31 -17.10
N LEU A 456 14.12 43.51 -17.52
CA LEU A 456 12.74 43.75 -18.02
C LEU A 456 12.02 42.39 -18.36
N SER A 457 10.67 42.38 -18.37
CA SER A 457 9.66 41.45 -19.01
C SER A 457 9.68 39.94 -18.61
N GLU A 458 8.62 39.15 -18.51
CA GLU A 458 7.20 39.12 -18.96
C GLU A 458 6.52 37.98 -18.13
N ALA A 459 5.37 38.19 -17.48
CA ALA A 459 4.01 37.79 -17.89
C ALA A 459 3.69 36.27 -17.99
N ALA A 460 2.70 35.86 -17.16
CA ALA A 460 1.71 34.78 -17.33
C ALA A 460 2.10 33.31 -17.09
N ALA A 461 1.60 32.71 -15.99
CA ALA A 461 0.43 31.81 -16.01
C ALA A 461 0.12 31.29 -14.58
N LYS A 462 -1.12 31.50 -14.14
CA LYS A 462 -1.77 30.80 -13.02
C LYS A 462 -2.35 29.48 -13.55
N GLY A 463 -2.21 28.38 -12.81
CA GLY A 463 -2.94 27.14 -13.06
C GLY A 463 -2.47 25.98 -12.19
N ASP A 464 -3.30 25.66 -11.20
CA ASP A 464 -3.50 24.39 -10.49
C ASP A 464 -2.33 23.71 -9.75
N ASP A 465 -2.43 23.85 -8.43
CA ASP A 465 -1.72 23.17 -7.36
C ASP A 465 -2.42 21.84 -7.06
N ASP A 466 -1.96 20.75 -7.69
CA ASP A 466 -2.29 19.37 -7.29
C ASP A 466 -1.20 18.40 -7.78
N SER A 467 -0.07 18.29 -7.05
CA SER A 467 0.90 17.19 -7.24
C SER A 467 1.96 17.04 -6.14
N SER A 468 1.73 17.53 -4.92
CA SER A 468 2.79 17.57 -3.89
C SER A 468 2.96 16.29 -3.06
N GLU A 469 2.09 15.28 -3.18
CA GLU A 469 2.23 14.03 -2.39
C GLU A 469 2.82 12.83 -3.14
N GLU A 470 2.90 12.83 -4.48
CA GLU A 470 3.48 11.70 -5.25
C GLU A 470 5.00 11.79 -5.45
N ASP A 471 5.60 12.97 -5.39
CA ASP A 471 7.04 13.18 -5.68
C ASP A 471 7.95 12.89 -4.45
N ASN A 472 7.37 12.69 -3.26
CA ASN A 472 8.11 12.32 -2.03
C ASN A 472 8.39 10.82 -1.90
N PHE A 473 7.69 9.95 -2.65
CA PHE A 473 7.88 8.50 -2.60
C PHE A 473 9.26 8.02 -3.13
N LEU A 474 9.97 8.88 -3.86
CA LEU A 474 11.29 8.55 -4.44
C LEU A 474 12.47 8.83 -3.49
N VAL A 475 12.23 9.32 -2.27
CA VAL A 475 13.30 9.83 -1.40
C VAL A 475 13.17 9.27 0.01
N GLU A 476 13.57 8.02 0.22
CA GLU A 476 14.05 7.59 1.53
C GLU A 476 15.00 6.38 1.41
N GLY A 477 16.31 6.63 1.59
CA GLY A 477 17.10 5.84 2.53
C GLY A 477 17.83 4.55 2.10
N LEU A 478 18.16 4.30 0.83
CA LEU A 478 19.01 3.15 0.45
C LEU A 478 20.23 3.55 -0.41
N SER A 479 21.40 3.02 -0.05
CA SER A 479 22.68 3.25 -0.72
C SER A 479 22.65 2.68 -2.15
N GLY A 480 22.63 3.54 -3.17
CA GLY A 480 22.67 3.13 -4.59
C GLY A 480 21.79 3.93 -5.56
N MET A 481 20.95 4.85 -5.07
CA MET A 481 20.07 5.68 -5.91
C MET A 481 20.80 6.85 -6.60
N PRO A 482 20.38 7.28 -7.81
CA PRO A 482 20.95 8.44 -8.50
C PRO A 482 20.75 9.75 -7.71
N ILE A 483 21.70 10.68 -7.81
CA ILE A 483 21.70 11.96 -7.07
C ILE A 483 20.55 12.87 -7.52
N ARG A 484 19.81 13.46 -6.57
CA ARG A 484 18.79 14.48 -6.89
C ARG A 484 19.44 15.86 -7.03
N PHE A 485 19.31 16.48 -8.19
CA PHE A 485 19.76 17.84 -8.51
C PHE A 485 18.57 18.81 -8.52
N SER A 486 18.80 20.07 -8.16
CA SER A 486 17.83 21.14 -8.40
C SER A 486 17.83 21.56 -9.86
N TYR A 487 16.74 22.16 -10.34
CA TYR A 487 16.70 22.72 -11.69
C TYR A 487 17.78 23.78 -11.88
N GLY A 488 18.00 24.65 -10.88
CA GLY A 488 19.03 25.68 -10.91
C GLY A 488 20.46 25.12 -11.01
N ASP A 489 20.73 23.97 -10.38
CA ASP A 489 22.03 23.29 -10.52
C ASP A 489 22.27 22.81 -11.95
N LEU A 490 21.26 22.23 -12.60
CA LEU A 490 21.37 21.72 -13.96
C LEU A 490 21.37 22.84 -15.01
N GLU A 491 20.62 23.91 -14.77
CA GLU A 491 20.66 25.12 -15.60
C GLU A 491 22.05 25.76 -15.56
N THR A 492 22.67 25.85 -14.39
CA THR A 492 24.05 26.33 -14.25
C THR A 492 25.05 25.37 -14.91
N ALA A 493 24.92 24.06 -14.67
CA ALA A 493 25.80 23.04 -15.21
C ALA A 493 25.78 23.00 -16.76
N THR A 494 24.65 23.35 -17.37
CA THR A 494 24.47 23.38 -18.84
C THR A 494 24.63 24.77 -19.45
N ASN A 495 25.00 25.77 -18.64
CA ASN A 495 25.08 27.18 -19.05
C ASN A 495 23.78 27.64 -19.76
N GLY A 496 22.64 27.45 -19.10
CA GLY A 496 21.32 27.76 -19.64
C GLY A 496 20.87 26.85 -20.78
N PHE A 497 21.27 25.57 -20.76
CA PHE A 497 20.98 24.61 -21.83
C PHE A 497 21.47 25.06 -23.22
N SER A 498 22.65 25.67 -23.27
CA SER A 498 23.19 26.34 -24.47
C SER A 498 23.64 25.40 -25.58
N ILE A 499 24.24 24.25 -25.25
CA ILE A 499 24.80 23.31 -26.22
C ILE A 499 23.92 22.06 -26.30
N LYS A 500 23.14 21.93 -27.37
CA LYS A 500 22.29 20.77 -27.62
C LYS A 500 23.10 19.66 -28.31
N LEU A 501 23.15 18.49 -27.68
CA LEU A 501 23.82 17.28 -28.18
C LEU A 501 22.92 16.45 -29.10
N GLY A 502 21.59 16.49 -28.87
CA GLY A 502 20.64 15.74 -29.67
C GLY A 502 19.18 16.00 -29.27
N GLN A 503 18.25 15.48 -30.07
CA GLN A 503 16.81 15.51 -29.81
C GLN A 503 16.18 14.20 -30.25
N GLY A 504 15.30 13.63 -29.43
CA GLY A 504 14.48 12.48 -29.77
C GLY A 504 13.00 12.73 -29.48
N GLY A 505 12.17 11.70 -29.62
CA GLY A 505 10.73 11.77 -29.32
C GLY A 505 10.41 12.06 -27.84
N PHE A 506 11.39 11.92 -26.97
CA PHE A 506 11.25 12.03 -25.51
C PHE A 506 11.93 13.29 -24.94
N GLY A 507 12.41 14.19 -25.79
CA GLY A 507 12.99 15.47 -25.37
C GLY A 507 14.38 15.76 -25.93
N SER A 508 15.04 16.75 -25.33
CA SER A 508 16.26 17.37 -25.82
C SER A 508 17.43 17.08 -24.87
N VAL A 509 18.61 16.72 -25.41
CA VAL A 509 19.81 16.41 -24.62
C VAL A 509 20.83 17.54 -24.76
N TYR A 510 21.38 18.00 -23.64
CA TYR A 510 22.30 19.12 -23.56
C TYR A 510 23.63 18.72 -22.92
N SER A 511 24.72 19.35 -23.35
CA SER A 511 26.03 19.19 -22.71
C SER A 511 26.06 19.98 -21.41
N GLY A 512 26.63 19.40 -20.36
CA GLY A 512 26.86 20.09 -19.09
C GLY A 512 28.13 19.65 -18.39
N LYS A 513 28.49 20.40 -17.35
CA LYS A 513 29.59 20.11 -16.44
C LYS A 513 29.13 20.34 -15.01
N LEU A 514 29.19 19.28 -14.18
CA LEU A 514 28.80 19.36 -12.77
C LEU A 514 29.83 20.17 -11.96
N ARG A 515 29.47 20.51 -10.71
CA ARG A 515 30.32 21.33 -9.80
C ARG A 515 31.69 20.70 -9.50
N ASP A 516 31.77 19.37 -9.52
CA ASP A 516 33.00 18.59 -9.37
C ASP A 516 33.87 18.58 -10.64
N GLY A 517 33.37 19.16 -11.74
CA GLY A 517 34.03 19.22 -13.04
C GLY A 517 33.74 18.03 -13.96
N SER A 518 32.90 17.08 -13.54
CA SER A 518 32.54 15.91 -14.35
C SER A 518 31.68 16.30 -15.55
N PRO A 519 32.02 15.86 -16.79
CA PRO A 519 31.21 16.12 -17.97
C PRO A 519 29.95 15.24 -17.96
N VAL A 520 28.80 15.84 -18.24
CA VAL A 520 27.49 15.16 -18.21
C VAL A 520 26.64 15.50 -19.44
N ALA A 521 25.71 14.61 -19.76
CA ALA A 521 24.64 14.84 -20.72
C ALA A 521 23.31 14.99 -19.97
N VAL A 522 22.68 16.17 -20.05
CA VAL A 522 21.43 16.48 -19.35
C VAL A 522 20.27 16.36 -20.35
N LYS A 523 19.44 15.33 -20.19
CA LYS A 523 18.23 15.11 -20.99
C LYS A 523 17.06 15.82 -20.33
N LYS A 524 16.53 16.85 -20.99
CA LYS A 524 15.32 17.57 -20.60
C LYS A 524 14.12 16.95 -21.31
N LEU A 525 13.18 16.40 -20.54
CA LEU A 525 11.98 15.78 -21.09
C LEU A 525 10.97 16.85 -21.48
N GLU A 526 10.43 16.74 -22.70
CA GLU A 526 9.50 17.71 -23.29
C GLU A 526 8.24 16.96 -23.74
N GLY A 527 7.13 17.04 -22.98
CA GLY A 527 5.86 16.39 -23.34
C GLY A 527 4.83 16.35 -22.21
N VAL A 528 3.60 16.80 -22.50
CA VAL A 528 2.47 16.77 -21.55
C VAL A 528 1.98 15.31 -21.40
N GLY A 529 2.06 14.74 -20.20
CA GLY A 529 1.52 13.42 -19.84
C GLY A 529 2.42 12.21 -20.10
N GLN A 530 3.18 12.16 -21.20
CA GLN A 530 4.02 11.01 -21.53
C GLN A 530 5.38 11.02 -20.80
N GLY A 531 5.98 12.20 -20.61
CA GLY A 531 7.29 12.34 -19.97
C GLY A 531 7.35 11.88 -18.51
N LYS A 532 6.22 11.89 -17.76
CA LYS A 532 6.18 11.44 -16.35
C LYS A 532 6.36 9.91 -16.22
N LYS A 533 5.80 9.13 -17.14
CA LYS A 533 5.95 7.66 -17.16
C LYS A 533 7.37 7.24 -17.51
N GLU A 534 7.95 7.85 -18.54
CA GLU A 534 9.32 7.60 -18.97
C GLU A 534 10.33 8.06 -17.93
N PHE A 535 10.12 9.24 -17.33
CA PHE A 535 10.93 9.72 -16.22
C PHE A 535 10.95 8.73 -15.05
N ARG A 536 9.77 8.23 -14.64
CA ARG A 536 9.66 7.26 -13.54
C ARG A 536 10.40 5.98 -13.88
N ALA A 537 10.19 5.43 -15.08
CA ALA A 537 10.87 4.21 -15.52
C ALA A 537 12.39 4.38 -15.58
N GLU A 538 12.91 5.47 -16.15
CA GLU A 538 14.35 5.72 -16.22
C GLU A 538 14.96 5.91 -14.82
N VAL A 539 14.30 6.64 -13.90
CA VAL A 539 14.82 6.84 -12.53
C VAL A 539 14.74 5.57 -11.68
N SER A 540 13.62 4.84 -11.71
CA SER A 540 13.42 3.67 -10.83
C SER A 540 14.11 2.40 -11.33
N ILE A 541 14.20 2.21 -12.64
CA ILE A 541 14.78 1.02 -13.26
C ILE A 541 16.24 1.27 -13.62
N ILE A 542 16.51 2.23 -14.50
CA ILE A 542 17.90 2.46 -14.98
C ILE A 542 18.76 3.05 -13.87
N GLY A 543 18.17 3.86 -12.98
CA GLY A 543 18.89 4.44 -11.85
C GLY A 543 19.51 3.44 -10.88
N SER A 544 18.97 2.21 -10.80
CA SER A 544 19.50 1.15 -9.93
C SER A 544 20.43 0.17 -10.67
N ILE A 545 20.51 0.22 -12.00
CA ILE A 545 21.31 -0.69 -12.82
C ILE A 545 22.71 -0.11 -13.05
N HIS A 546 23.73 -0.87 -12.65
CA HIS A 546 25.13 -0.57 -12.92
C HIS A 546 25.72 -1.67 -13.80
N HIS A 547 25.77 -1.45 -15.11
CA HIS A 547 26.27 -2.43 -16.08
C HIS A 547 27.27 -1.80 -17.05
N HIS A 548 28.31 -2.53 -17.44
CA HIS A 548 29.40 -2.04 -18.30
C HIS A 548 28.88 -1.53 -19.67
N HIS A 549 27.83 -2.14 -20.21
CA HIS A 549 27.28 -1.79 -21.53
C HIS A 549 26.09 -0.82 -21.48
N LEU A 550 25.78 -0.22 -20.32
CA LEU A 550 24.72 0.78 -20.18
C LEU A 550 25.30 2.12 -19.74
N VAL A 551 24.85 3.21 -20.36
CA VAL A 551 25.27 4.56 -19.96
C VAL A 551 24.70 4.86 -18.58
N ARG A 552 25.58 5.17 -17.63
CA ARG A 552 25.20 5.36 -16.23
C ARG A 552 24.36 6.62 -16.04
N LEU A 553 23.22 6.46 -15.37
CA LEU A 553 22.43 7.58 -14.84
C LEU A 553 23.08 8.08 -13.54
N ARG A 554 23.61 9.31 -13.58
CA ARG A 554 24.29 9.96 -12.45
C ARG A 554 23.29 10.61 -11.48
N GLY A 555 22.15 11.06 -11.99
CA GLY A 555 21.14 11.73 -11.19
C GLY A 555 19.94 12.23 -11.99
N PHE A 556 19.04 12.94 -11.30
CA PHE A 556 17.82 13.46 -11.89
C PHE A 556 17.37 14.76 -11.23
N CYS A 557 16.47 15.50 -11.90
CA CYS A 557 15.75 16.64 -11.35
C CYS A 557 14.24 16.39 -11.52
N ALA A 558 13.51 16.47 -10.41
CA ALA A 558 12.06 16.48 -10.34
C ALA A 558 11.64 17.70 -9.51
N GLU A 559 11.46 18.84 -10.16
CA GLU A 559 11.12 20.12 -9.52
C GLU A 559 9.99 20.78 -10.30
N ALA A 560 8.83 21.00 -9.65
CA ALA A 560 7.62 21.52 -10.28
C ALA A 560 7.28 20.75 -11.58
N ALA A 561 7.23 21.43 -12.74
CA ALA A 561 7.01 20.82 -14.04
C ALA A 561 8.31 20.30 -14.72
N HIS A 562 9.47 20.56 -14.12
CA HIS A 562 10.76 20.19 -14.70
C HIS A 562 11.12 18.74 -14.37
N ARG A 563 11.31 17.95 -15.43
CA ARG A 563 11.80 16.56 -15.35
C ARG A 563 13.05 16.44 -16.21
N LEU A 564 14.20 16.24 -15.57
CA LEU A 564 15.50 16.12 -16.23
C LEU A 564 16.28 14.92 -15.71
N LEU A 565 17.10 14.34 -16.58
CA LEU A 565 17.93 13.17 -16.30
C LEU A 565 19.38 13.50 -16.62
N VAL A 566 20.30 13.08 -15.75
CA VAL A 566 21.73 13.40 -15.85
C VAL A 566 22.51 12.13 -16.11
N TYR A 567 23.01 11.99 -17.34
CA TYR A 567 23.82 10.86 -17.77
C TYR A 567 25.30 11.22 -17.82
N GLU A 568 26.16 10.20 -17.78
CA GLU A 568 27.56 10.37 -18.16
C GLU A 568 27.70 10.84 -19.60
N TYR A 569 28.64 11.75 -19.85
CA TYR A 569 28.90 12.24 -21.19
C TYR A 569 29.68 11.21 -22.02
N MET A 570 29.11 10.79 -23.15
CA MET A 570 29.73 9.86 -24.08
C MET A 570 30.42 10.63 -25.22
N ALA A 571 31.73 10.83 -25.11
CA ALA A 571 32.51 11.68 -26.04
C ALA A 571 32.48 11.20 -27.50
N ASN A 572 32.35 9.89 -27.73
CA ASN A 572 32.33 9.31 -29.08
C ASN A 572 30.96 9.35 -29.76
N GLY A 573 29.94 9.93 -29.10
CA GLY A 573 28.58 9.99 -29.63
C GLY A 573 27.91 8.62 -29.74
N SER A 574 26.82 8.57 -30.49
CA SER A 574 25.99 7.37 -30.61
C SER A 574 26.55 6.39 -31.64
N LEU A 575 26.35 5.09 -31.39
CA LEU A 575 26.83 4.00 -32.25
C LEU A 575 26.26 4.07 -33.68
N ASP A 576 25.03 4.59 -33.85
CA ASP A 576 24.43 4.77 -35.18
C ASP A 576 25.29 5.64 -36.10
N ARG A 577 26.03 6.62 -35.54
CA ARG A 577 26.95 7.48 -36.30
C ARG A 577 28.12 6.71 -36.89
N TRP A 578 28.57 5.68 -36.20
CA TRP A 578 29.68 4.81 -36.60
C TRP A 578 29.23 3.65 -37.50
N LEU A 579 27.96 3.23 -37.38
CA LEU A 579 27.35 2.17 -38.18
C LEU A 579 26.79 2.67 -39.52
N PHE A 580 26.26 3.90 -39.57
CA PHE A 580 25.44 4.40 -40.70
C PHE A 580 25.91 5.78 -41.19
N LYS A 581 27.19 5.91 -41.59
CA LYS A 581 27.68 7.18 -42.14
C LYS A 581 27.05 7.46 -43.52
N LYS A 582 26.28 8.55 -43.65
CA LYS A 582 25.88 9.11 -44.96
C LYS A 582 27.09 9.82 -45.58
N GLY A 583 27.68 9.23 -46.61
CA GLY A 583 28.74 9.88 -47.38
C GLY A 583 28.25 11.17 -48.03
N LYS A 584 28.77 12.31 -47.60
CA LYS A 584 28.88 13.51 -48.45
C LYS A 584 30.37 13.79 -48.61
N GLY A 585 30.81 13.80 -49.87
CA GLY A 585 32.20 13.71 -50.26
C GLY A 585 33.05 14.93 -49.90
N GLY A 586 34.36 14.68 -49.90
CA GLY A 586 35.41 15.69 -50.12
C GLY A 586 36.03 16.28 -48.86
N GLY A 587 37.24 15.80 -48.49
CA GLY A 587 38.23 16.59 -47.79
C GLY A 587 38.65 16.11 -46.39
N GLY A 588 39.69 15.27 -46.35
CA GLY A 588 40.75 15.27 -45.32
C GLY A 588 40.38 15.13 -43.84
N GLY A 589 40.46 13.90 -43.32
CA GLY A 589 40.47 13.60 -41.87
C GLY A 589 39.70 12.32 -41.56
N GLY A 590 40.39 11.18 -41.51
CA GLY A 590 39.78 9.86 -41.36
C GLY A 590 39.17 9.63 -39.98
N GLU A 591 37.88 9.29 -39.96
CA GLU A 591 37.27 8.46 -38.91
C GLU A 591 36.52 7.33 -39.60
N SER A 592 36.97 6.10 -39.33
CA SER A 592 36.60 4.83 -39.97
C SER A 592 35.21 4.35 -39.56
N MET A 593 34.46 3.84 -40.54
CA MET A 593 33.26 3.02 -40.30
C MET A 593 33.68 1.72 -39.62
N LEU A 594 32.96 1.29 -38.58
CA LEU A 594 33.30 0.07 -37.85
C LEU A 594 33.19 -1.14 -38.78
N ASP A 595 34.30 -1.86 -38.96
CA ASP A 595 34.30 -3.16 -39.64
C ASP A 595 33.54 -4.20 -38.81
N TRP A 596 33.24 -5.35 -39.42
CA TRP A 596 32.42 -6.38 -38.77
C TRP A 596 33.06 -6.99 -37.52
N GLU A 597 34.40 -7.04 -37.46
CA GLU A 597 35.12 -7.57 -36.29
C GLU A 597 35.13 -6.59 -35.11
N THR A 598 34.98 -5.28 -35.37
CA THR A 598 34.97 -4.21 -34.35
C THR A 598 33.55 -3.80 -33.92
N ARG A 599 32.50 -4.35 -34.56
CA ARG A 599 31.09 -4.17 -34.14
C ARG A 599 30.73 -5.14 -33.04
#